data_AF-A0A015KW53-F1
#
_entry.id   AF-A0A015KW53-F1
#
_cell.length_a   1.000
_cell.length_b   1.000
_cell.length_c   1.000
_cell.angle_alpha   90.00
_cell.angle_beta   90.00
_cell.angle_gamma   90.00
#
_symmetry.space_group_name_H-M   'P 1'
#
loop_
_entity.id
_entity.type
_entity.pdbx_description
1 polymer ?
#
loop_
_entity_poly.entity_id
_entity_poly.type
_entity_poly.pdbx_seq_one_letter_code
_entity_poly.pdbx_strand_id
1 'polypeptide(L)' 'MDPYILHAPSLSNPLAETSSDGLRINNLVFMDDFTLILSSKSGMESMLSITEEFYQINNTSANHNKYV' A
#
# COMPACT_ATOMS: atom_id res chain seq x y z
N MET A 1 15.52 -17.71 -7.02
CA MET A 1 14.69 -16.50 -6.81
C MET A 1 14.71 -16.21 -5.33
N ASP A 2 14.98 -14.96 -4.95
CA ASP A 2 14.94 -14.55 -3.54
C ASP A 2 13.47 -14.42 -3.11
N PRO A 3 13.01 -15.19 -2.09
CA PRO A 3 11.63 -15.16 -1.63
C PRO A 3 11.22 -13.82 -0.99
N TYR A 4 12.17 -12.94 -0.68
CA TYR A 4 11.92 -11.63 -0.07
C TYR A 4 11.87 -10.48 -1.10
N ILE A 5 12.05 -10.78 -2.39
CA ILE A 5 11.99 -9.78 -3.46
C ILE A 5 10.61 -9.83 -4.11
N LEU A 6 9.87 -8.71 -4.05
CA LEU A 6 8.61 -8.54 -4.76
C LEU A 6 8.88 -8.52 -6.27
N HIS A 7 8.67 -9.66 -6.92
CA HIS A 7 8.77 -9.79 -8.38
C HIS A 7 7.38 -9.70 -9.00
N ALA A 8 7.04 -8.52 -9.53
CA ALA A 8 5.73 -8.25 -10.14
C ALA A 8 5.86 -7.95 -11.65
N PRO A 9 6.04 -8.99 -12.50
CA PRO A 9 6.27 -8.82 -13.92
C PRO A 9 5.06 -8.24 -14.67
N SER A 10 3.84 -8.35 -14.12
CA SER A 10 2.61 -7.75 -14.67
C SER A 10 2.41 -6.28 -14.29
N LEU A 11 3.09 -5.76 -13.27
CA LEU A 11 3.10 -4.33 -12.89
C LEU A 11 4.14 -3.53 -13.68
N SER A 12 5.02 -4.22 -14.40
CA SER A 12 5.99 -3.64 -15.32
C SER A 12 5.29 -3.47 -16.66
N ASN A 13 4.45 -2.44 -16.81
CA ASN A 13 3.94 -2.10 -18.13
C ASN A 13 5.16 -1.67 -18.98
N PRO A 14 5.58 -2.40 -20.03
CA PRO A 14 6.77 -2.05 -20.80
C PRO A 14 6.60 -0.74 -21.59
N LEU A 15 5.35 -0.27 -21.69
CA LEU A 15 4.96 1.00 -22.31
C LEU A 15 4.95 2.17 -21.31
N ALA A 16 5.08 1.91 -20.01
CA ALA A 16 5.45 2.95 -19.04
C ALA A 16 6.95 3.15 -19.19
N GLU A 17 7.29 3.92 -20.22
CA GLU A 17 8.64 4.44 -20.43
C GLU A 17 9.22 4.84 -19.08
N THR A 18 10.47 4.43 -18.88
CA THR A 18 11.37 4.75 -17.80
C THR A 18 11.20 6.19 -17.27
N SER A 19 10.19 6.43 -16.43
CA SER A 19 10.28 7.51 -15.46
C SER A 19 11.38 7.08 -14.51
N SER A 20 12.37 7.95 -14.28
CA SER A 20 13.38 7.70 -13.24
C SER A 20 12.76 7.50 -11.85
N ASP A 21 11.48 7.87 -11.70
CA ASP A 21 10.59 7.40 -10.65
C ASP A 21 10.21 5.95 -10.95
N GLY A 22 10.85 4.99 -10.27
CA GLY A 22 10.46 3.58 -10.30
C GLY A 22 8.99 3.35 -9.89
N LEU A 23 8.56 2.08 -9.92
CA LEU A 23 7.20 1.69 -9.54
C LEU A 23 6.81 2.27 -8.16
N ARG A 24 5.88 3.22 -8.12
CA ARG A 24 5.37 3.83 -6.88
C ARG A 24 4.29 2.92 -6.27
N ILE A 25 4.70 2.11 -5.29
CA ILE A 25 3.81 1.26 -4.50
C ILE A 25 3.45 2.00 -3.21
N ASN A 26 2.17 2.28 -3.01
CA ASN A 26 1.68 2.92 -1.78
C ASN A 26 0.90 1.98 -0.86
N ASN A 27 0.45 0.83 -1.39
CA ASN A 27 -0.38 -0.13 -0.68
C ASN A 27 0.03 -1.56 -1.03
N LEU A 28 0.14 -2.43 -0.03
CA LEU A 28 0.25 -3.88 -0.20
C LEU A 28 -0.87 -4.54 0.58
N VAL A 29 -1.58 -5.48 -0.05
CA VAL A 29 -2.74 -6.15 0.55
C VAL A 29 -2.57 -7.64 0.44
N PHE A 30 -2.74 -8.34 1.57
CA PHE A 30 -2.79 -9.78 1.62
C PHE A 30 -3.94 -10.22 2.53
N MET A 31 -5.01 -10.72 1.92
CA MET A 31 -6.26 -11.07 2.62
C MET A 31 -6.82 -9.85 3.39
N ASP A 32 -6.93 -9.93 4.72
CA ASP A 32 -7.39 -8.87 5.61
C ASP A 32 -6.27 -7.92 6.06
N ASP A 33 -5.00 -8.27 5.85
CA ASP A 33 -3.87 -7.42 6.22
C ASP A 33 -3.53 -6.42 5.10
N PHE A 34 -3.54 -5.13 5.46
CA PHE A 34 -3.22 -4.00 4.59
C PHE A 34 -1.98 -3.29 5.13
N THR A 35 -0.97 -3.08 4.28
CA THR A 35 0.25 -2.33 4.62
C THR A 35 0.32 -1.04 3.79
N LEU A 36 0.36 0.09 4.48
CA LEU A 36 0.53 1.43 3.90
C LEU A 36 2.01 1.78 3.78
N ILE A 37 2.44 2.27 2.61
CA ILE A 37 3.82 2.66 2.32
C ILE A 37 3.83 4.09 1.81
N LEU A 38 4.37 5.03 2.60
CA LEU A 38 4.46 6.44 2.23
C LEU A 38 5.79 7.05 2.68
N SER A 39 6.30 7.99 1.89
CA SER A 39 7.59 8.65 2.13
C SER A 39 7.54 9.74 3.20
N SER A 40 6.35 10.12 3.68
CA SER A 40 6.17 11.17 4.67
C SER A 40 5.14 10.79 5.73
N LYS A 41 5.37 11.28 6.96
CA LYS A 41 4.44 11.10 8.08
C LYS A 41 3.08 11.74 7.81
N SER A 42 3.05 12.97 7.31
CA SER A 42 1.79 13.67 6.98
C SER A 42 1.00 12.94 5.89
N GLY A 43 1.69 12.37 4.90
CA GLY A 43 1.04 11.50 3.91
C GLY A 43 0.43 10.26 4.57
N MET A 44 1.17 9.62 5.49
CA MET A 44 0.70 8.44 6.21
C MET A 44 -0.54 8.73 7.06
N GLU A 45 -0.57 9.84 7.78
CA GLU A 45 -1.73 10.28 8.56
C GLU A 45 -2.96 10.52 7.66
N SER A 46 -2.77 11.19 6.52
CA SER A 46 -3.86 11.41 5.56
C SER A 46 -4.40 10.10 4.99
N MET A 47 -3.52 9.18 4.60
CA MET A 47 -3.92 7.90 4.01
C MET A 47 -4.54 6.96 5.04
N LEU A 48 -4.08 7.00 6.29
CA LEU A 48 -4.69 6.28 7.40
C LEU A 48 -6.12 6.75 7.63
N SER A 49 -6.35 8.07 7.68
CA SER A 49 -7.70 8.64 7.83
C SER A 49 -8.65 8.20 6.70
N ILE A 50 -8.17 8.19 5.45
CA ILE A 50 -8.95 7.70 4.29
C ILE A 50 -9.26 6.20 4.43
N THR A 51 -8.28 5.41 4.90
CA THR A 51 -8.43 3.96 5.06
C THR A 51 -9.42 3.63 6.19
N GLU A 52 -9.42 4.39 7.28
CA GLU A 52 -10.39 4.26 8.38
C GLU A 52 -11.81 4.57 7.93
N GLU A 53 -12.02 5.64 7.16
CA GLU A 53 -13.33 5.97 6.58
C GLU A 53 -13.82 4.84 5.64
N PHE A 54 -12.92 4.31 4.80
CA PHE A 54 -13.23 3.18 3.94
C PHE A 54 -13.69 1.95 4.75
N TYR A 55 -13.02 1.63 5.86
CA TYR A 55 -13.44 0.52 6.71
C TYR A 55 -14.81 0.76 7.34
N GLN A 56 -15.09 1.98 7.81
CA GLN A 56 -16.41 2.33 8.36
C GLN A 56 -17.53 2.14 7.34
N ILE A 57 -17.34 2.62 6.10
CA ILE A 57 -18.33 2.46 5.01
C ILE A 57 -18.62 0.98 4.73
N ASN A 58 -17.61 0.13 4.85
CA ASN A 58 -17.71 -1.31 4.58
C ASN A 58 -18.14 -2.15 5.80
N ASN A 59 -18.50 -1.53 6.93
CA ASN A 59 -18.78 -2.23 8.19
C ASN A 59 -17.62 -3.13 8.66
N THR A 60 -16.39 -2.73 8.34
CA THR A 60 -15.16 -3.39 8.77
C THR A 60 -14.54 -2.60 9.91
N SER A 61 -14.00 -3.28 10.91
CA SER A 61 -13.25 -2.64 12.02
C SER A 61 -11.78 -2.97 11.90
N ALA A 62 -10.92 -1.95 11.93
CA ALA A 62 -9.48 -2.15 12.00
C ALA A 62 -9.02 -2.52 13.42
N ASN A 63 -8.01 -3.39 13.52
CA ASN A 63 -7.37 -3.69 14.80
C ASN A 63 -6.27 -2.68 15.10
N HIS A 64 -6.62 -1.61 15.83
CA HIS A 64 -5.69 -0.54 16.20
C HIS A 64 -4.53 -1.00 17.08
N ASN A 65 -4.61 -2.17 17.73
CA ASN A 65 -3.47 -2.73 18.48
C ASN A 65 -2.33 -3.21 17.57
N LYS A 66 -2.59 -3.35 16.27
CA LYS A 66 -1.58 -3.71 15.26
C LYS A 66 -0.95 -2.49 14.57
N TYR A 67 -1.37 -1.27 14.90
CA TYR A 67 -0.74 -0.07 14.34
C TYR A 67 0.62 0.11 15.04
N VAL A 68 1.69 -0.07 14.27
CA VAL A 68 3.09 -0.01 14.73
C VAL A 68 3.64 1.41 14.57
#